data_AF-A0A925AZN7-F1
#
_entry.id   AF-A0A925AZN7-F1
#
_cell.length_a   1.000
_cell.length_b   1.000
_cell.length_c   1.000
_cell.angle_alpha   90.00
_cell.angle_beta   90.00
_cell.angle_gamma   90.00
#
_symmetry.space_group_name_H-M   'P 1'
#
loop_
_entity.id
_entity.type
_entity.pdbx_description
1 polymer ?
#
loop_
_entity_poly.entity_id
_entity_poly.type
_entity_poly.pdbx_seq_one_letter_code
_entity_poly.pdbx_strand_id
1 'polypeptide(L)'
;MMESNSEGLRLEAREAKDSRGRPTVEVVATLGSVRTVGDVPAGASKGEDEAKTVPVPQAIHNIHQVILPMMQKAKLDLASYANLRKLESDMIAKAGDNFGDLGANATLPVSRALYRLSAKLNNFELWDFIQRNEKDLASNDRVHFYMNIFNGGLHALKKADGEVLGKDRIDVQEIMVVPVSAKSYAEALDVGEKIDAALKALLTSKWDAKAVTRADEAGFSVKGLGDTTQAIGLVWEAVEKAGYKPGSDVKMALDVAASSFYDSKASRYLFRGETLTSDQMIAYLLDFVDRYSG
;
A
#
# COMPACT_ATOMS: atom_id res chain seq x y z
N MET A 1 -25.19 30.05 -15.07
CA MET A 1 -24.15 29.36 -15.87
C MET A 1 -22.91 29.34 -15.01
N MET A 2 -22.48 28.17 -14.53
CA MET A 2 -21.15 28.06 -13.91
C MET A 2 -20.12 28.27 -15.02
N GLU A 3 -19.25 29.26 -14.85
CA GLU A 3 -18.19 29.55 -15.82
C GLU A 3 -17.21 28.37 -15.83
N SER A 4 -16.89 27.87 -17.03
CA SER A 4 -15.84 26.86 -17.24
C SER A 4 -14.51 27.33 -16.65
N ASN A 5 -13.85 26.51 -15.85
CA ASN A 5 -12.60 26.91 -15.18
C ASN A 5 -11.39 26.04 -15.55
N SER A 6 -11.57 24.87 -16.18
CA SER A 6 -10.43 24.00 -16.52
C SER A 6 -9.45 24.61 -17.54
N GLU A 7 -9.85 25.63 -18.29
CA GLU A 7 -8.95 26.41 -19.17
C GLU A 7 -7.84 27.12 -18.38
N GLY A 8 -8.12 27.51 -17.14
CA GLY A 8 -7.16 28.09 -16.22
C GLY A 8 -6.32 27.08 -15.44
N LEU A 9 -6.53 25.78 -15.63
CA LEU A 9 -5.79 24.72 -14.94
C LEU A 9 -4.31 24.77 -15.35
N ARG A 10 -3.42 24.65 -14.37
CA ARG A 10 -1.98 24.45 -14.57
C ARG A 10 -1.55 23.18 -13.85
N LEU A 11 -0.76 22.35 -14.53
CA LEU A 11 -0.14 21.16 -13.96
C LEU A 11 1.39 21.30 -14.03
N GLU A 12 2.04 21.30 -12.87
CA GLU A 12 3.49 21.28 -12.75
C GLU A 12 3.92 19.90 -12.25
N ALA A 13 4.42 19.07 -13.16
CA ALA A 13 4.93 17.75 -12.85
C ALA A 13 6.45 17.78 -12.64
N ARG A 14 6.93 17.04 -11.64
CA ARG A 14 8.36 16.90 -11.35
C ARG A 14 8.70 15.48 -10.92
N GLU A 15 9.98 15.13 -11.04
CA GLU A 15 10.50 13.93 -10.40
C GLU A 15 10.52 14.13 -8.87
N ALA A 16 9.99 13.14 -8.18
CA ALA A 16 10.05 12.98 -6.74
C ALA A 16 10.72 11.64 -6.40
N LYS A 17 10.92 11.35 -5.11
CA LYS A 17 11.44 10.06 -4.65
C LYS A 17 10.46 9.44 -3.66
N ASP A 18 10.23 8.14 -3.79
CA ASP A 18 9.46 7.38 -2.80
C ASP A 18 10.28 7.15 -1.51
N SER A 19 9.69 6.46 -0.52
CA SER A 19 10.34 6.14 0.76
C SER A 19 11.64 5.33 0.63
N ARG A 20 11.87 4.68 -0.51
CA ARG A 20 13.06 3.88 -0.82
C ARG A 20 14.06 4.64 -1.68
N GLY A 21 13.81 5.93 -1.95
CA GLY A 21 14.63 6.76 -2.80
C GLY A 21 14.47 6.51 -4.30
N ARG A 22 13.47 5.71 -4.71
CA ARG A 22 13.22 5.41 -6.13
C ARG A 22 12.51 6.58 -6.81
N PRO A 23 12.91 6.95 -8.04
CA PRO A 23 12.23 8.01 -8.79
C PRO A 23 10.74 7.71 -8.99
N THR A 24 9.92 8.74 -8.79
CA THR A 24 8.47 8.73 -9.04
C THR A 24 8.02 10.13 -9.50
N VAL A 25 6.72 10.32 -9.71
CA VAL A 25 6.13 11.57 -10.21
C VAL A 25 5.27 12.24 -9.12
N GLU A 26 5.46 13.54 -8.97
CA GLU A 26 4.59 14.42 -8.20
C GLU A 26 4.02 15.50 -9.14
N VAL A 27 2.74 15.82 -8.99
CA VAL A 27 2.03 16.84 -9.76
C VAL A 27 1.42 17.86 -8.83
N VAL A 28 1.74 19.13 -9.08
CA VAL A 28 1.06 20.27 -8.48
C VAL A 28 -0.01 20.76 -9.46
N ALA A 29 -1.28 20.74 -9.02
CA ALA A 29 -2.39 21.32 -9.77
C ALA A 29 -2.75 22.70 -9.19
N THR A 30 -2.92 23.69 -10.08
CA THR A 30 -3.33 25.05 -9.69
C THR A 30 -4.51 25.50 -10.54
N LEU A 31 -5.53 26.06 -9.90
CA LEU A 31 -6.66 26.71 -10.56
C LEU A 31 -7.12 27.91 -9.72
N GLY A 32 -7.03 29.11 -10.29
CA GLY A 32 -7.25 30.35 -9.55
C GLY A 32 -6.28 30.47 -8.38
N SER A 33 -6.81 30.65 -7.16
CA SER A 33 -6.03 30.66 -5.92
C SER A 33 -5.83 29.27 -5.29
N VAL A 34 -6.48 28.23 -5.81
CA VAL A 34 -6.44 26.88 -5.23
C VAL A 34 -5.25 26.12 -5.79
N ARG A 35 -4.45 25.54 -4.88
CA ARG A 35 -3.29 24.70 -5.20
C ARG A 35 -3.34 23.39 -4.43
N THR A 36 -3.09 22.29 -5.12
CA THR A 36 -3.09 20.92 -4.58
C THR A 36 -1.96 20.09 -5.15
N VAL A 37 -1.64 18.99 -4.46
CA VAL A 37 -0.56 18.07 -4.83
C VAL A 37 -1.13 16.66 -4.93
N GLY A 38 -0.79 15.98 -6.01
CA GLY A 38 -0.99 14.54 -6.18
C GLY A 38 0.35 13.86 -6.45
N ASP A 39 0.58 12.77 -5.75
CA ASP A 39 1.79 11.97 -5.77
C ASP A 39 1.46 10.50 -5.97
N VAL A 40 2.43 9.71 -6.41
CA VAL A 40 2.29 8.27 -6.58
C VAL A 40 3.54 7.56 -6.05
N PRO A 41 3.41 6.45 -5.31
CA PRO A 41 4.58 5.65 -4.96
C PRO A 41 5.24 5.06 -6.21
N ALA A 42 6.55 4.82 -6.18
CA ALA A 42 7.17 4.04 -7.24
C ALA A 42 6.68 2.58 -7.11
N GLY A 43 6.09 2.03 -8.18
CA GLY A 43 5.62 0.65 -8.20
C GLY A 43 6.70 -0.32 -7.70
N ALA A 44 6.35 -1.15 -6.73
CA ALA A 44 7.21 -2.18 -6.15
C ALA A 44 6.85 -3.56 -6.65
N SER A 45 5.54 -3.80 -6.69
CA SER A 45 4.92 -5.04 -7.11
C SER A 45 4.83 -5.07 -8.63
N LYS A 46 4.99 -6.27 -9.18
CA LYS A 46 4.94 -6.56 -10.62
C LYS A 46 3.86 -7.62 -10.84
N GLY A 47 2.69 -7.44 -10.24
CA GLY A 47 1.55 -8.27 -10.60
C GLY A 47 1.37 -8.22 -12.11
N GLU A 48 1.15 -9.37 -12.74
CA GLU A 48 1.10 -9.49 -14.21
C GLU A 48 0.02 -8.58 -14.83
N ASP A 49 -1.00 -8.23 -14.04
CA ASP A 49 -2.13 -7.39 -14.41
C ASP A 49 -2.07 -5.95 -13.85
N GLU A 50 -0.95 -5.52 -13.25
CA GLU A 50 -0.83 -4.17 -12.70
C GLU A 50 -0.77 -3.08 -13.80
N ALA A 51 -1.30 -1.90 -13.46
CA ALA A 51 -1.27 -0.72 -14.30
C ALA A 51 0.17 -0.35 -14.71
N LYS A 52 0.44 -0.26 -16.01
CA LYS A 52 1.80 -0.06 -16.52
C LYS A 52 2.28 1.35 -16.23
N THR A 53 3.50 1.46 -15.71
CA THR A 53 4.22 2.72 -15.58
C THR A 53 5.16 2.94 -16.76
N VAL A 54 5.37 4.19 -17.16
CA VAL A 54 6.39 4.59 -18.15
C VAL A 54 7.60 5.21 -17.44
N PRO A 55 8.77 5.38 -18.10
CA PRO A 55 9.90 6.10 -17.50
C PRO A 55 9.49 7.48 -16.97
N VAL A 56 10.01 7.88 -15.80
CA VAL A 56 9.62 9.15 -15.14
C VAL A 56 9.69 10.38 -16.07
N PRO A 57 10.75 10.59 -16.87
CA PRO A 57 10.79 11.70 -17.82
C PRO A 57 9.66 11.66 -18.86
N GLN A 58 9.27 10.45 -19.32
CA GLN A 58 8.16 10.26 -20.24
C GLN A 58 6.82 10.56 -19.56
N ALA A 59 6.63 10.14 -18.31
CA ALA A 59 5.41 10.44 -17.55
C ALA A 59 5.22 11.95 -17.36
N ILE A 60 6.29 12.67 -17.00
CA ILE A 60 6.30 14.14 -16.88
C ILE A 60 5.97 14.79 -18.23
N HIS A 61 6.61 14.33 -19.31
CA HIS A 61 6.31 14.79 -20.66
C HIS A 61 4.84 14.57 -21.04
N ASN A 62 4.30 13.39 -20.77
CA ASN A 62 2.89 13.04 -21.03
C ASN A 62 1.93 13.95 -20.27
N ILE A 63 2.24 14.29 -19.01
CA ILE A 63 1.43 15.23 -18.22
C ILE A 63 1.38 16.61 -18.89
N HIS A 64 2.53 17.15 -19.31
CA HIS A 64 2.61 18.49 -19.86
C HIS A 64 2.13 18.61 -21.30
N GLN A 65 2.40 17.61 -22.15
CA GLN A 65 2.15 17.68 -23.59
C GLN A 65 0.83 17.04 -24.01
N VAL A 66 0.27 16.15 -23.19
CA VAL A 66 -0.95 15.41 -23.54
C VAL A 66 -2.08 15.67 -22.55
N ILE A 67 -1.85 15.39 -21.26
CA ILE A 67 -2.91 15.43 -20.25
C ILE A 67 -3.40 16.86 -20.00
N LEU A 68 -2.47 17.79 -19.73
CA LEU A 68 -2.83 19.19 -19.45
C LEU A 68 -3.56 19.86 -20.64
N PRO A 69 -3.04 19.82 -21.90
CA PRO A 69 -3.75 20.43 -23.03
C PRO A 69 -5.14 19.84 -23.28
N MET A 70 -5.29 18.52 -23.08
CA MET A 70 -6.58 17.84 -23.19
C MET A 70 -7.59 18.36 -22.16
N MET A 71 -7.18 18.49 -20.89
CA MET A 71 -8.02 18.99 -19.81
C MET A 71 -8.41 20.47 -19.97
N GLN A 72 -7.48 21.30 -20.44
CA GLN A 72 -7.76 22.71 -20.74
C GLN A 72 -8.74 22.85 -21.91
N LYS A 73 -8.57 22.05 -22.97
CA LYS A 73 -9.44 22.05 -24.15
C LYS A 73 -10.87 21.61 -23.84
N ALA A 74 -11.07 20.77 -22.83
CA ALA A 74 -12.40 20.30 -22.42
C ALA A 74 -13.28 21.43 -21.86
N LYS A 75 -12.69 22.51 -21.33
CA LYS A 75 -13.39 23.68 -20.76
C LYS A 75 -14.51 23.30 -19.78
N LEU A 76 -14.20 22.39 -18.86
CA LEU A 76 -15.15 21.90 -17.86
C LEU A 76 -15.00 22.65 -16.54
N ASP A 77 -16.05 22.68 -15.75
CA ASP A 77 -16.01 23.20 -14.39
C ASP A 77 -15.60 22.09 -13.41
N LEU A 78 -14.41 22.22 -12.81
CA LEU A 78 -13.86 21.26 -11.85
C LEU A 78 -14.54 21.29 -10.47
N ALA A 79 -15.40 22.27 -10.17
CA ALA A 79 -16.26 22.20 -8.99
C ALA A 79 -17.37 21.15 -9.15
N SER A 80 -17.77 20.84 -10.39
CA SER A 80 -18.74 19.78 -10.68
C SER A 80 -18.07 18.41 -10.65
N TYR A 81 -18.57 17.53 -9.78
CA TYR A 81 -18.09 16.15 -9.70
C TYR A 81 -18.29 15.36 -11.01
N ALA A 82 -19.40 15.56 -11.71
CA ALA A 82 -19.65 14.92 -13.00
C ALA A 82 -18.60 15.30 -14.06
N ASN A 83 -18.13 16.55 -14.03
CA ASN A 83 -17.07 17.03 -14.90
C ASN A 83 -15.70 16.46 -14.53
N LEU A 84 -15.38 16.37 -13.23
CA LEU A 84 -14.17 15.69 -12.74
C LEU A 84 -14.13 14.24 -13.24
N ARG A 85 -15.23 13.50 -13.07
CA ARG A 85 -15.35 12.12 -13.55
C ARG A 85 -15.20 12.02 -15.07
N LYS A 86 -15.78 12.96 -15.82
CA LYS A 86 -15.60 13.02 -17.27
C LYS A 86 -14.12 13.18 -17.65
N LEU A 87 -13.39 14.10 -17.02
CA LEU A 87 -11.96 14.29 -17.30
C LEU A 87 -11.12 13.06 -16.94
N GLU A 88 -11.44 12.40 -15.83
CA GLU A 88 -10.80 11.16 -15.44
C GLU A 88 -11.06 10.05 -16.47
N SER A 89 -12.30 9.88 -16.94
CA SER A 89 -12.62 8.91 -18.00
C SER A 89 -11.93 9.23 -19.33
N ASP A 90 -11.90 10.51 -19.74
CA ASP A 90 -11.19 10.94 -20.95
C ASP A 90 -9.68 10.65 -20.83
N MET A 91 -9.09 10.88 -19.66
CA MET A 91 -7.68 10.59 -19.36
C MET A 91 -7.38 9.09 -19.37
N ILE A 92 -8.24 8.27 -18.78
CA ILE A 92 -8.10 6.80 -18.80
C ILE A 92 -8.21 6.28 -20.23
N ALA A 93 -9.19 6.74 -21.00
CA ALA A 93 -9.33 6.37 -22.41
C ALA A 93 -8.10 6.77 -23.23
N LYS A 94 -7.54 7.96 -22.96
CA LYS A 94 -6.31 8.44 -23.61
C LYS A 94 -5.05 7.67 -23.17
N ALA A 95 -5.05 7.07 -21.99
CA ALA A 95 -3.95 6.27 -21.46
C ALA A 95 -3.79 4.92 -22.15
N GLY A 96 -4.81 4.48 -22.89
CA GLY A 96 -4.79 3.20 -23.61
C GLY A 96 -4.81 2.00 -22.68
N ASP A 97 -4.69 0.82 -23.29
CA ASP A 97 -4.78 -0.46 -22.57
C ASP A 97 -3.75 -0.55 -21.45
N ASN A 98 -4.24 -0.84 -20.25
CA ASN A 98 -3.46 -0.94 -19.02
C ASN A 98 -2.53 0.27 -18.78
N PHE A 99 -2.96 1.46 -19.20
CA PHE A 99 -2.23 2.73 -19.11
C PHE A 99 -0.91 2.77 -19.91
N GLY A 100 -0.72 1.90 -20.91
CA GLY A 100 0.53 1.76 -21.64
C GLY A 100 1.00 3.03 -22.38
N ASP A 101 0.08 3.88 -22.84
CA ASP A 101 0.43 5.05 -23.66
C ASP A 101 0.88 6.24 -22.82
N LEU A 102 0.17 6.50 -21.71
CA LEU A 102 0.48 7.64 -20.83
C LEU A 102 1.30 7.24 -19.59
N GLY A 103 1.13 6.02 -19.10
CA GLY A 103 1.66 5.52 -17.84
C GLY A 103 0.75 5.82 -16.66
N ALA A 104 0.52 4.83 -15.81
CA ALA A 104 -0.21 4.96 -14.55
C ALA A 104 0.44 5.99 -13.61
N ASN A 105 1.78 6.09 -13.66
CA ASN A 105 2.56 7.10 -12.95
C ASN A 105 2.48 8.52 -13.55
N ALA A 106 1.82 8.70 -14.71
CA ALA A 106 1.42 10.00 -15.22
C ALA A 106 -0.03 10.34 -14.86
N THR A 107 -0.94 9.36 -14.98
CA THR A 107 -2.39 9.58 -14.82
C THR A 107 -2.84 9.68 -13.37
N LEU A 108 -2.35 8.79 -12.49
CA LEU A 108 -2.76 8.73 -11.09
C LEU A 108 -2.40 9.98 -10.28
N PRO A 109 -1.17 10.54 -10.33
CA PRO A 109 -0.88 11.77 -9.59
C PRO A 109 -1.70 12.96 -10.09
N VAL A 110 -2.04 13.01 -11.39
CA VAL A 110 -2.97 14.03 -11.91
C VAL A 110 -4.38 13.83 -11.35
N SER A 111 -4.93 12.60 -11.39
CA SER A 111 -6.24 12.31 -10.80
C SER A 111 -6.30 12.73 -9.32
N ARG A 112 -5.31 12.32 -8.52
CA ARG A 112 -5.22 12.70 -7.10
C ARG A 112 -5.17 14.21 -6.88
N ALA A 113 -4.39 14.92 -7.69
CA ALA A 113 -4.29 16.37 -7.61
C ALA A 113 -5.65 17.04 -7.92
N LEU A 114 -6.38 16.54 -8.92
CA LEU A 114 -7.69 17.05 -9.33
C LEU A 114 -8.79 16.75 -8.31
N TYR A 115 -8.86 15.55 -7.74
CA TYR A 115 -9.83 15.25 -6.67
C TYR A 115 -9.65 16.19 -5.47
N ARG A 116 -8.39 16.41 -5.05
CA ARG A 116 -8.07 17.39 -4.01
C ARG A 116 -8.46 18.81 -4.41
N LEU A 117 -8.24 19.17 -5.67
CA LEU A 117 -8.56 20.50 -6.19
C LEU A 117 -10.08 20.73 -6.16
N SER A 118 -10.85 19.78 -6.68
CA SER A 118 -12.32 19.79 -6.68
C SER A 118 -12.90 19.81 -5.27
N ALA A 119 -12.33 19.06 -4.33
CA ALA A 119 -12.72 19.13 -2.92
C ALA A 119 -12.54 20.55 -2.35
N LYS A 120 -11.36 21.15 -2.55
CA LYS A 120 -11.09 22.52 -2.09
C LYS A 120 -11.97 23.58 -2.77
N LEU A 121 -12.26 23.45 -4.06
CA LEU A 121 -13.18 24.36 -4.77
C LEU A 121 -14.59 24.35 -4.17
N ASN A 122 -14.99 23.21 -3.60
CA ASN A 122 -16.28 23.04 -2.91
C ASN A 122 -16.20 23.28 -1.39
N ASN A 123 -15.06 23.75 -0.87
CA ASN A 123 -14.80 23.91 0.57
C ASN A 123 -15.03 22.63 1.40
N PHE A 124 -14.68 21.47 0.83
CA PHE A 124 -14.71 20.18 1.52
C PHE A 124 -13.29 19.66 1.77
N GLU A 125 -13.15 18.92 2.86
CA GLU A 125 -12.04 17.98 3.02
C GLU A 125 -12.14 16.88 1.96
N LEU A 126 -11.01 16.31 1.53
CA LEU A 126 -11.00 15.31 0.47
C LEU A 126 -11.88 14.09 0.79
N TRP A 127 -11.82 13.59 2.02
CA TRP A 127 -12.60 12.42 2.44
C TRP A 127 -14.11 12.70 2.40
N ASP A 128 -14.53 13.91 2.81
CA ASP A 128 -15.95 14.32 2.80
C ASP A 128 -16.43 14.51 1.35
N PHE A 129 -15.60 15.11 0.50
CA PHE A 129 -15.87 15.23 -0.93
C PHE A 129 -16.07 13.86 -1.58
N ILE A 130 -15.19 12.88 -1.30
CA ILE A 130 -15.32 11.52 -1.81
C ILE A 130 -16.61 10.87 -1.28
N GLN A 131 -16.85 10.89 0.03
CA GLN A 131 -18.02 10.25 0.66
C GLN A 131 -19.35 10.78 0.08
N ARG A 132 -19.43 12.09 -0.20
CA ARG A 132 -20.65 12.71 -0.75
C ARG A 132 -20.93 12.33 -2.19
N ASN A 133 -19.88 12.08 -2.98
CA ASN A 133 -19.96 11.93 -4.43
C ASN A 133 -19.83 10.47 -4.89
N GLU A 134 -19.13 9.62 -4.15
CA GLU A 134 -18.87 8.20 -4.43
C GLU A 134 -19.69 7.32 -3.47
N LYS A 135 -21.02 7.36 -3.58
CA LYS A 135 -21.95 6.74 -2.63
C LYS A 135 -21.90 5.21 -2.56
N ASP A 136 -21.30 4.57 -3.56
CA ASP A 136 -21.11 3.12 -3.62
C ASP A 136 -19.90 2.65 -2.79
N LEU A 137 -19.08 3.57 -2.28
CA LEU A 137 -18.02 3.24 -1.32
C LEU A 137 -18.67 2.98 0.04
N ALA A 138 -18.60 1.72 0.48
CA ALA A 138 -19.25 1.22 1.69
C ALA A 138 -19.12 2.15 2.91
N SER A 139 -20.25 2.47 3.52
CA SER A 139 -20.41 3.33 4.70
C SER A 139 -20.09 2.61 6.02
N ASN A 140 -18.98 1.87 6.09
CA ASN A 140 -18.56 1.34 7.38
C ASN A 140 -17.86 2.46 8.16
N ASP A 141 -18.49 2.90 9.24
CA ASP A 141 -17.96 3.91 10.17
C ASP A 141 -16.69 3.45 10.91
N ARG A 142 -16.24 2.20 10.70
CA ARG A 142 -15.05 1.63 11.34
C ARG A 142 -14.00 1.23 10.31
N VAL A 143 -12.87 1.93 10.37
CA VAL A 143 -11.62 1.56 9.69
C VAL A 143 -10.76 0.75 10.66
N HIS A 144 -10.41 -0.48 10.30
CA HIS A 144 -9.44 -1.28 11.02
C HIS A 144 -8.03 -1.03 10.47
N PHE A 145 -7.05 -0.87 11.35
CA PHE A 145 -5.67 -0.65 10.98
C PHE A 145 -4.94 -1.98 10.94
N TYR A 146 -4.47 -2.34 9.75
CA TYR A 146 -3.63 -3.50 9.52
C TYR A 146 -2.18 -3.02 9.58
N MET A 147 -1.53 -3.24 10.72
CA MET A 147 -0.20 -2.69 10.98
C MET A 147 0.85 -3.78 10.80
N ASN A 148 1.59 -3.72 9.69
CA ASN A 148 2.70 -4.63 9.45
C ASN A 148 3.80 -4.41 10.50
N ILE A 149 4.04 -5.44 11.32
CA ILE A 149 4.98 -5.38 12.43
C ILE A 149 6.17 -6.33 12.25
N PHE A 150 6.04 -7.30 11.36
CA PHE A 150 7.08 -8.27 11.05
C PHE A 150 7.08 -8.60 9.57
N ASN A 151 8.24 -8.50 8.92
CA ASN A 151 8.44 -8.82 7.52
C ASN A 151 9.24 -10.12 7.34
N GLY A 152 8.73 -10.96 6.44
CA GLY A 152 9.39 -12.15 5.91
C GLY A 152 9.48 -12.11 4.38
N GLY A 153 9.53 -13.28 3.74
CA GLY A 153 9.49 -13.42 2.29
C GLY A 153 10.54 -12.57 1.56
N LEU A 154 10.14 -11.97 0.43
CA LEU A 154 11.00 -11.10 -0.38
C LEU A 154 11.32 -9.75 0.29
N HIS A 155 10.55 -9.34 1.29
CA HIS A 155 10.72 -8.07 2.02
C HIS A 155 11.73 -8.19 3.19
N ALA A 156 12.06 -9.40 3.63
CA ALA A 156 13.10 -9.64 4.63
C ALA A 156 14.54 -9.58 4.07
N LEU A 157 15.53 -9.53 4.98
CA LEU A 157 16.98 -9.49 4.66
C LEU A 157 17.37 -10.46 3.53
N LYS A 158 18.12 -10.00 2.52
CA LYS A 158 18.55 -10.86 1.39
C LYS A 158 19.24 -12.13 1.90
N LYS A 159 18.94 -13.23 1.21
CA LYS A 159 19.49 -14.58 1.45
C LYS A 159 21.00 -14.50 1.66
N ALA A 160 21.50 -14.90 2.82
CA ALA A 160 22.91 -15.23 2.96
C ALA A 160 23.17 -16.57 2.23
N ASP A 161 24.36 -16.75 1.66
CA ASP A 161 24.70 -17.98 0.93
C ASP A 161 24.37 -19.22 1.77
N GLY A 162 23.49 -20.09 1.24
CA GLY A 162 23.08 -21.34 1.87
C GLY A 162 21.79 -21.32 2.72
N GLU A 163 21.18 -20.16 3.01
CA GLU A 163 19.90 -20.11 3.75
C GLU A 163 18.74 -20.73 2.95
N VAL A 164 17.83 -21.41 3.63
CA VAL A 164 16.62 -22.03 3.04
C VAL A 164 15.38 -21.25 3.47
N LEU A 165 14.57 -20.80 2.50
CA LEU A 165 13.31 -20.11 2.77
C LEU A 165 12.37 -21.03 3.56
N GLY A 166 11.86 -20.50 4.67
CA GLY A 166 10.96 -21.20 5.59
C GLY A 166 11.60 -22.22 6.52
N LYS A 167 12.93 -22.29 6.52
CA LYS A 167 13.72 -22.97 7.54
C LYS A 167 14.60 -22.00 8.31
N ASP A 168 15.31 -21.13 7.59
CA ASP A 168 16.24 -20.14 8.15
C ASP A 168 15.65 -18.71 8.11
N ARG A 169 14.50 -18.56 7.45
CA ARG A 169 13.79 -17.30 7.22
C ARG A 169 12.28 -17.53 7.16
N ILE A 170 11.49 -16.54 7.51
CA ILE A 170 10.02 -16.56 7.40
C ILE A 170 9.60 -16.51 5.92
N ASP A 171 8.64 -17.35 5.52
CA ASP A 171 8.09 -17.36 4.16
C ASP A 171 7.02 -16.28 3.92
N VAL A 172 6.16 -16.06 4.92
CA VAL A 172 5.08 -15.06 4.87
C VAL A 172 5.67 -13.66 4.77
N GLN A 173 5.14 -12.83 3.88
CA GLN A 173 5.72 -11.53 3.58
C GLN A 173 5.45 -10.52 4.70
N GLU A 174 4.23 -10.49 5.23
CA GLU A 174 3.84 -9.56 6.28
C GLU A 174 3.04 -10.26 7.38
N ILE A 175 3.41 -10.00 8.62
CA ILE A 175 2.62 -10.34 9.81
C ILE A 175 2.14 -9.03 10.41
N MET A 176 0.83 -8.83 10.36
CA MET A 176 0.17 -7.60 10.77
C MET A 176 -0.59 -7.81 12.07
N VAL A 177 -0.58 -6.79 12.93
CA VAL A 177 -1.48 -6.69 14.07
C VAL A 177 -2.63 -5.75 13.76
N VAL A 178 -3.82 -6.11 14.21
CA VAL A 178 -5.08 -5.41 13.94
C VAL A 178 -5.79 -5.07 15.25
N PRO A 179 -5.64 -3.84 15.78
CA PRO A 179 -6.30 -3.39 17.01
C PRO A 179 -7.83 -3.30 16.88
N VAL A 180 -8.56 -4.41 17.02
CA VAL A 180 -10.02 -4.46 16.79
C VAL A 180 -10.85 -3.89 17.94
N SER A 181 -10.30 -3.89 19.15
CA SER A 181 -10.94 -3.29 20.33
C SER A 181 -10.96 -1.77 20.29
N ALA A 182 -10.02 -1.16 19.57
CA ALA A 182 -9.87 0.29 19.47
C ALA A 182 -11.14 0.98 18.97
N LYS A 183 -11.45 2.13 19.59
CA LYS A 183 -12.63 2.96 19.33
C LYS A 183 -12.30 4.21 18.53
N SER A 184 -11.02 4.49 18.31
CA SER A 184 -10.57 5.65 17.53
C SER A 184 -9.29 5.37 16.78
N TYR A 185 -8.98 6.21 15.80
CA TYR A 185 -7.68 6.22 15.12
C TYR A 185 -6.51 6.34 16.09
N ALA A 186 -6.58 7.30 17.02
CA ALA A 186 -5.51 7.57 17.98
C ALA A 186 -5.27 6.37 18.91
N GLU A 187 -6.35 5.70 19.33
CA GLU A 187 -6.25 4.49 20.15
C GLU A 187 -5.65 3.32 19.36
N ALA A 188 -6.05 3.11 18.11
CA ALA A 188 -5.48 2.06 17.27
C ALA A 188 -3.97 2.27 17.06
N LEU A 189 -3.53 3.51 16.81
CA LEU A 189 -2.11 3.87 16.72
C LEU A 189 -1.36 3.61 18.02
N ASP A 190 -1.88 4.08 19.16
CA ASP A 190 -1.25 3.87 20.48
C ASP A 190 -1.08 2.37 20.80
N VAL A 191 -2.09 1.55 20.49
CA VAL A 191 -2.01 0.09 20.61
C VAL A 191 -0.87 -0.46 19.74
N GLY A 192 -0.82 -0.06 18.46
CA GLY A 192 0.22 -0.46 17.52
C GLY A 192 1.63 -0.09 17.97
N GLU A 193 1.83 1.16 18.42
CA GLU A 193 3.11 1.67 18.91
C GLU A 193 3.60 0.91 20.15
N LYS A 194 2.70 0.59 21.08
CA LYS A 194 3.03 -0.21 22.26
C LYS A 194 3.45 -1.63 21.89
N ILE A 195 2.74 -2.27 20.96
CA ILE A 195 3.10 -3.61 20.48
C ILE A 195 4.45 -3.56 19.76
N ASP A 196 4.69 -2.53 18.93
CA ASP A 196 5.96 -2.35 18.21
C ASP A 196 7.14 -2.17 19.16
N ALA A 197 6.98 -1.32 20.18
CA ALA A 197 7.99 -1.11 21.21
C ALA A 197 8.25 -2.37 22.03
N ALA A 198 7.19 -3.11 22.41
CA ALA A 198 7.30 -4.39 23.12
C ALA A 198 8.03 -5.44 22.28
N LEU A 199 7.70 -5.54 20.98
CA LEU A 199 8.36 -6.43 20.04
C LEU A 199 9.83 -6.07 19.87
N LYS A 200 10.15 -4.77 19.72
CA LYS A 200 11.54 -4.29 19.66
C LYS A 200 12.36 -4.76 20.87
N ALA A 201 11.82 -4.56 22.07
CA ALA A 201 12.47 -4.95 23.31
C ALA A 201 12.66 -6.47 23.39
N LEU A 202 11.64 -7.23 22.98
CA LEU A 202 11.69 -8.69 22.93
C LEU A 202 12.79 -9.19 21.98
N LEU A 203 12.82 -8.68 20.75
CA LEU A 203 13.78 -9.09 19.74
C LEU A 203 15.22 -8.73 20.15
N THR A 204 15.44 -7.51 20.63
CA THR A 204 16.78 -7.07 21.06
C THR A 204 17.28 -7.76 22.33
N SER A 205 16.39 -8.38 23.12
CA SER A 205 16.78 -9.21 24.26
C SER A 205 17.21 -10.63 23.88
N LYS A 206 16.74 -11.14 22.74
CA LYS A 206 16.94 -12.53 22.27
C LYS A 206 17.99 -12.64 21.17
N TRP A 207 18.19 -11.58 20.38
CA TRP A 207 19.13 -11.55 19.26
C TRP A 207 20.08 -10.36 19.35
N ASP A 208 21.29 -10.55 18.81
CA ASP A 208 22.24 -9.46 18.61
C ASP A 208 21.61 -8.32 17.80
N ALA A 209 21.95 -7.08 18.15
CA ALA A 209 21.43 -5.89 17.47
C ALA A 209 21.69 -5.88 15.95
N LYS A 210 22.75 -6.58 15.48
CA LYS A 210 23.06 -6.71 14.06
C LYS A 210 22.14 -7.68 13.31
N ALA A 211 21.46 -8.57 14.03
CA ALA A 211 20.54 -9.55 13.46
C ALA A 211 19.10 -9.02 13.36
N VAL A 212 18.76 -7.93 14.06
CA VAL A 212 17.42 -7.31 14.06
C VAL A 212 17.45 -6.06 13.20
N THR A 213 16.65 -6.03 12.13
CA THR A 213 16.52 -4.89 11.22
C THR A 213 15.05 -4.54 10.97
N ARG A 214 14.84 -3.48 10.18
CA ARG A 214 13.53 -3.06 9.67
C ARG A 214 13.52 -3.21 8.15
N ALA A 215 12.40 -3.66 7.59
CA ALA A 215 12.20 -3.71 6.14
C ALA A 215 11.60 -2.38 5.61
N ASP A 216 11.33 -2.33 4.30
CA ASP A 216 10.79 -1.14 3.61
C ASP A 216 9.47 -0.62 4.23
N GLU A 217 8.65 -1.52 4.77
CA GLU A 217 7.35 -1.24 5.42
C GLU A 217 7.47 -1.06 6.94
N ALA A 218 8.69 -0.89 7.44
CA ALA A 218 8.99 -0.72 8.84
C ALA A 218 8.61 -1.90 9.76
N GLY A 219 8.20 -3.07 9.27
CA GLY A 219 8.14 -4.28 10.11
C GLY A 219 9.54 -4.78 10.46
N PHE A 220 9.67 -5.48 11.59
CA PHE A 220 10.91 -6.11 11.99
C PHE A 220 11.29 -7.27 11.07
N SER A 221 12.58 -7.47 10.86
CA SER A 221 13.11 -8.69 10.25
C SER A 221 14.29 -9.18 11.09
N VAL A 222 14.37 -10.49 11.32
CA VAL A 222 15.39 -11.08 12.18
C VAL A 222 16.11 -12.20 11.46
N LYS A 223 17.42 -12.08 11.34
CA LYS A 223 18.27 -13.13 10.75
C LYS A 223 18.36 -14.33 11.70
N GLY A 224 18.13 -15.53 11.16
CA GLY A 224 18.17 -16.77 11.93
C GLY A 224 17.02 -16.91 12.92
N LEU A 225 15.90 -16.21 12.68
CA LEU A 225 14.70 -16.36 13.51
C LEU A 225 14.14 -17.77 13.44
N GLY A 226 14.22 -18.45 12.29
CA GLY A 226 13.55 -19.71 12.04
C GLY A 226 12.36 -19.50 11.08
N ASP A 227 11.18 -19.98 11.46
CA ASP A 227 10.00 -20.02 10.60
C ASP A 227 8.87 -19.06 11.02
N THR A 228 7.79 -19.05 10.23
CA THR A 228 6.60 -18.21 10.45
C THR A 228 5.94 -18.46 11.81
N THR A 229 5.93 -19.70 12.32
CA THR A 229 5.32 -20.02 13.63
C THR A 229 6.06 -19.29 14.75
N GLN A 230 7.39 -19.28 14.70
CA GLN A 230 8.19 -18.58 15.69
C GLN A 230 7.97 -17.06 15.63
N ALA A 231 7.85 -16.49 14.43
CA ALA A 231 7.55 -15.07 14.27
C ALA A 231 6.19 -14.68 14.86
N ILE A 232 5.14 -15.47 14.58
CA ILE A 232 3.81 -15.26 15.15
C ILE A 232 3.84 -15.34 16.68
N GLY A 233 4.54 -16.34 17.24
CA GLY A 233 4.69 -16.48 18.69
C GLY A 233 5.31 -15.24 19.34
N LEU A 234 6.33 -14.64 18.71
CA LEU A 234 6.96 -13.41 19.21
C LEU A 234 6.03 -12.20 19.10
N VAL A 235 5.23 -12.10 18.03
CA VAL A 235 4.24 -11.03 17.87
C VAL A 235 3.16 -11.15 18.95
N TRP A 236 2.68 -12.36 19.25
CA TRP A 236 1.74 -12.60 20.35
C TRP A 236 2.33 -12.32 21.73
N GLU A 237 3.57 -12.73 21.98
CA GLU A 237 4.26 -12.38 23.22
C GLU A 237 4.40 -10.84 23.36
N ALA A 238 4.65 -10.13 22.26
CA ALA A 238 4.71 -8.66 22.25
C ALA A 238 3.34 -8.01 22.52
N VAL A 239 2.25 -8.56 21.95
CA VAL A 239 0.88 -8.11 22.22
C VAL A 239 0.53 -8.23 23.70
N GLU A 240 0.85 -9.38 24.31
CA GLU A 240 0.62 -9.61 25.74
C GLU A 240 1.47 -8.66 26.61
N LYS A 241 2.75 -8.48 26.27
CA LYS A 241 3.65 -7.54 26.97
C LYS A 241 3.20 -6.08 26.85
N ALA A 242 2.54 -5.72 25.75
CA ALA A 242 1.93 -4.41 25.55
C ALA A 242 0.63 -4.23 26.36
N GLY A 243 0.14 -5.27 27.04
CA GLY A 243 -1.04 -5.23 27.91
C GLY A 243 -2.35 -5.54 27.20
N TYR A 244 -2.31 -6.13 26.01
CA TYR A 244 -3.48 -6.45 25.20
C TYR A 244 -3.68 -7.97 25.07
N LYS A 245 -4.93 -8.40 24.89
CA LYS A 245 -5.26 -9.82 24.72
C LYS A 245 -5.29 -10.21 23.23
N PRO A 246 -4.48 -11.19 22.80
CA PRO A 246 -4.60 -11.78 21.47
C PRO A 246 -6.03 -12.28 21.19
N GLY A 247 -6.52 -12.02 19.97
CA GLY A 247 -7.84 -12.39 19.46
C GLY A 247 -9.05 -11.62 19.99
N SER A 248 -8.95 -11.02 21.18
CA SER A 248 -9.99 -10.14 21.73
C SER A 248 -9.69 -8.68 21.45
N ASP A 249 -8.52 -8.20 21.86
CA ASP A 249 -8.17 -6.78 21.76
C ASP A 249 -7.46 -6.49 20.44
N VAL A 250 -6.66 -7.44 19.98
CA VAL A 250 -5.81 -7.38 18.79
C VAL A 250 -5.94 -8.69 18.02
N LYS A 251 -6.22 -8.59 16.71
CA LYS A 251 -6.22 -9.72 15.77
C LYS A 251 -4.95 -9.74 14.93
N MET A 252 -4.71 -10.85 14.24
CA MET A 252 -3.62 -10.98 13.28
C MET A 252 -4.16 -11.02 11.85
N ALA A 253 -3.39 -10.44 10.94
CA ALA A 253 -3.56 -10.64 9.52
C ALA A 253 -2.22 -10.99 8.89
N LEU A 254 -2.25 -11.80 7.84
CA LEU A 254 -1.05 -12.25 7.14
C LEU A 254 -1.16 -11.83 5.67
N ASP A 255 -0.12 -11.19 5.14
CA ASP A 255 0.12 -11.19 3.69
C ASP A 255 1.12 -12.30 3.38
N VAL A 256 0.61 -13.37 2.78
CA VAL A 256 1.40 -14.54 2.41
C VAL A 256 2.22 -14.27 1.13
N ALA A 257 1.75 -13.38 0.25
CA ALA A 257 2.36 -13.12 -1.06
C ALA A 257 2.68 -14.41 -1.85
N ALA A 258 1.75 -15.36 -1.90
CA ALA A 258 2.00 -16.74 -2.34
C ALA A 258 2.56 -16.86 -3.78
N SER A 259 2.23 -15.91 -4.66
CA SER A 259 2.78 -15.84 -6.01
C SER A 259 4.31 -15.72 -6.04
N SER A 260 4.92 -15.14 -5.00
CA SER A 260 6.38 -14.97 -4.91
C SER A 260 7.15 -16.30 -4.82
N PHE A 261 6.48 -17.38 -4.43
CA PHE A 261 7.05 -18.71 -4.28
C PHE A 261 6.23 -19.80 -4.99
N TYR A 262 5.33 -19.40 -5.89
CA TYR A 262 4.62 -20.33 -6.76
C TYR A 262 5.44 -20.65 -8.01
N ASP A 263 5.67 -21.93 -8.27
CA ASP A 263 6.23 -22.43 -9.52
C ASP A 263 5.09 -22.80 -10.47
N SER A 264 4.86 -21.93 -11.47
CA SER A 264 3.83 -22.12 -12.48
C SER A 264 4.09 -23.27 -13.45
N LYS A 265 5.35 -23.72 -13.60
CA LYS A 265 5.68 -24.87 -14.45
C LYS A 265 5.39 -26.18 -13.74
N ALA A 266 5.70 -26.24 -12.44
CA ALA A 266 5.43 -27.40 -11.61
C ALA A 266 3.97 -27.44 -11.11
N SER A 267 3.27 -26.30 -11.14
CA SER A 267 1.97 -26.11 -10.48
C SER A 267 2.05 -26.44 -8.99
N ARG A 268 3.07 -25.89 -8.32
CA ARG A 268 3.41 -26.14 -6.91
C ARG A 268 3.87 -24.88 -6.20
N TYR A 269 3.71 -24.83 -4.89
CA TYR A 269 4.26 -23.80 -4.02
C TYR A 269 5.55 -24.30 -3.36
N LEU A 270 6.59 -23.46 -3.37
CA LEU A 270 7.86 -23.73 -2.69
C LEU A 270 7.87 -22.99 -1.35
N PHE A 271 7.45 -23.67 -0.28
CA PHE A 271 7.15 -23.05 1.00
C PHE A 271 7.72 -23.90 2.13
N ARG A 272 8.45 -23.31 3.09
CA ARG A 272 9.09 -24.07 4.20
C ARG A 272 10.08 -25.14 3.77
N GLY A 273 10.72 -24.95 2.62
CA GLY A 273 11.59 -25.96 2.02
C GLY A 273 10.84 -27.20 1.52
N GLU A 274 9.51 -27.15 1.50
CA GLU A 274 8.64 -28.19 0.94
C GLU A 274 8.04 -27.74 -0.40
N THR A 275 7.58 -28.72 -1.17
CA THR A 275 6.86 -28.51 -2.42
C THR A 275 5.41 -28.90 -2.21
N LEU A 276 4.52 -27.91 -2.14
CA LEU A 276 3.11 -28.09 -1.79
C LEU A 276 2.20 -27.99 -3.01
N THR A 277 1.12 -28.78 -3.03
CA THR A 277 -0.04 -28.53 -3.89
C THR A 277 -0.87 -27.36 -3.36
N SER A 278 -1.81 -26.86 -4.17
CA SER A 278 -2.77 -25.84 -3.70
C SER A 278 -3.57 -26.31 -2.49
N ASP A 279 -4.04 -27.57 -2.49
CA ASP A 279 -4.81 -28.13 -1.36
C ASP A 279 -3.96 -28.21 -0.09
N GLN A 280 -2.68 -28.58 -0.21
CA GLN A 280 -1.75 -28.60 0.93
C GLN A 280 -1.46 -27.19 1.44
N MET A 281 -1.31 -26.21 0.55
CA MET A 281 -1.13 -24.81 0.93
C MET A 281 -2.38 -24.26 1.65
N ILE A 282 -3.58 -24.57 1.15
CA ILE A 282 -4.84 -24.19 1.80
C ILE A 282 -4.95 -24.82 3.19
N ALA A 283 -4.71 -26.14 3.29
CA ALA A 283 -4.75 -26.85 4.57
C ALA A 283 -3.76 -26.26 5.58
N TYR A 284 -2.57 -25.86 5.12
CA TYR A 284 -1.58 -25.19 5.95
C TYR A 284 -2.07 -23.82 6.46
N LEU A 285 -2.66 -22.99 5.58
CA LEU A 285 -3.19 -21.69 6.00
C LEU A 285 -4.38 -21.83 6.96
N LEU A 286 -5.23 -22.82 6.77
CA LEU A 286 -6.33 -23.13 7.69
C LEU A 286 -5.81 -23.54 9.08
N ASP A 287 -4.76 -24.37 9.14
CA ASP A 287 -4.11 -24.72 10.41
C ASP A 287 -3.56 -23.49 11.14
N PHE A 288 -3.04 -22.48 10.44
CA PHE A 288 -2.65 -21.21 11.05
C PHE A 288 -3.83 -20.45 11.64
N VAL A 289 -4.95 -20.39 10.92
CA VAL A 289 -6.18 -19.74 11.40
C VAL A 289 -6.70 -20.44 12.66
N ASP A 290 -6.64 -21.77 12.71
CA ASP A 290 -7.11 -22.55 13.85
C ASP A 290 -6.19 -22.39 15.07
N ARG A 291 -4.86 -22.53 14.88
CA ARG A 291 -3.86 -22.45 15.96
C ARG A 291 -3.69 -21.06 16.54
N TYR A 292 -3.87 -20.03 15.73
CA TYR A 292 -3.69 -18.64 16.12
C TYR A 292 -4.99 -17.86 16.00
N SER A 293 -6.09 -18.49 16.45
CA SER A 293 -7.43 -17.90 16.45
C SER A 293 -7.43 -16.56 17.18
N GLY A 294 -7.24 -15.50 16.39
CA GLY A 294 -7.18 -14.12 16.83
C GLY A 294 -7.33 -13.19 15.67
#